data_AF-A0A3P8RPU7-F1
#
_entry.id   AF-A0A3P8RPU7-F1
#
_cell.length_a   1.000
_cell.length_b   1.000
_cell.length_c   1.000
_cell.angle_alpha   90.00
_cell.angle_beta   90.00
_cell.angle_gamma   90.00
#
_symmetry.space_group_name_H-M   'P 1'
#
loop_
_entity.id
_entity.type
_entity.pdbx_description
1 polymer ?
#
loop_
_entity_poly.entity_id
_entity_poly.type
_entity_poly.pdbx_seq_one_letter_code
_entity_poly.pdbx_strand_id
1 'polypeptide(L)'
;SQSVISRLAARHRTTGSVGDRPRSGAPRVMDRNDDQYLRTYALRHRYATATQLQACLREVRGTRVSRQTIRNRLHRFGLNARRPLQAQEHVTWTMQQWSTVLMHNN
;
A
#
# COMPACT_ATOMS: atom_id res chain seq x y z
N SER A 1 30.52 24.42 24.81
CA SER A 1 30.05 25.15 26.01
C SER A 1 29.80 24.17 27.14
N GLN A 2 29.94 24.60 28.40
CA GLN A 2 29.69 23.78 29.61
C GLN A 2 28.30 23.12 29.62
N SER A 3 27.28 23.81 29.08
CA SER A 3 25.90 23.31 29.01
C SER A 3 25.70 22.10 28.09
N VAL A 4 26.54 21.93 27.06
CA VAL A 4 26.51 20.75 26.18
C VAL A 4 27.11 19.54 26.89
N ILE A 5 28.24 19.73 27.57
CA ILE A 5 28.95 18.69 28.32
C ILE A 5 28.04 18.13 29.42
N SER A 6 27.40 19.00 30.20
CA SER A 6 26.46 18.59 31.26
C SER A 6 25.26 17.79 30.72
N ARG A 7 24.67 18.23 29.58
CA ARG A 7 23.57 17.49 28.92
C ARG A 7 24.00 16.12 28.41
N LEU A 8 25.20 16.00 27.83
CA LEU A 8 25.72 14.72 27.35
C LEU A 8 26.03 13.77 28.50
N ALA A 9 26.64 14.26 29.59
CA ALA A 9 26.91 13.47 30.77
C ALA A 9 25.63 13.00 31.47
N ALA A 10 24.60 13.87 31.55
CA ALA A 10 23.28 13.47 32.05
C ALA A 10 22.64 12.41 31.15
N ARG A 11 22.65 12.62 29.82
CA ARG A 11 22.11 11.66 28.85
C ARG A 11 22.80 10.30 28.95
N HIS A 12 24.13 10.27 28.98
CA HIS A 12 24.89 9.03 29.10
C HIS A 12 24.53 8.25 30.36
N ARG A 13 24.36 8.94 31.51
CA ARG A 13 23.93 8.29 32.76
C ARG A 13 22.53 7.68 32.66
N THR A 14 21.61 8.28 31.91
CA THR A 14 20.23 7.76 31.80
C THR A 14 20.07 6.69 30.73
N THR A 15 20.71 6.83 29.57
CA THR A 15 20.47 5.98 28.39
C THR A 15 21.66 5.11 27.99
N GLY A 16 22.81 5.22 28.68
CA GLY A 16 24.04 4.50 28.32
C GLY A 16 24.66 4.92 27.00
N SER A 17 24.17 6.01 26.39
CA SER A 17 24.60 6.48 25.08
C SER A 17 24.47 8.00 24.98
N VAL A 18 25.44 8.61 24.31
CA VAL A 18 25.44 10.04 23.94
C VAL A 18 24.80 10.30 22.57
N GLY A 19 24.45 9.22 21.84
CA GLY A 19 23.85 9.31 20.53
C GLY A 19 22.55 10.11 20.51
N ASP A 20 22.17 10.56 19.31
CA ASP A 20 20.89 11.24 19.13
C ASP A 20 19.73 10.30 19.40
N ARG A 21 18.71 10.82 20.09
CA ARG A 21 17.48 10.08 20.32
C ARG A 21 16.68 10.03 19.02
N PRO A 22 16.00 8.91 18.74
CA PRO A 22 15.00 8.86 17.67
C PRO A 22 14.00 10.00 17.89
N ARG A 23 13.81 10.83 16.86
CA ARG A 23 12.76 11.85 16.91
C ARG A 23 11.43 11.17 16.69
N SER A 24 10.44 11.49 17.53
CA SER A 24 9.06 11.08 17.29
C SER A 24 8.59 11.70 15.97
N GLY A 25 8.16 10.86 15.03
CA GLY A 25 7.53 11.32 13.79
C GLY A 25 6.11 11.80 14.03
N ALA A 26 5.51 12.42 12.99
CA ALA A 26 4.11 12.80 13.03
C ALA A 26 3.19 11.57 13.21
N PRO A 27 2.05 11.72 13.92
CA PRO A 27 1.05 10.67 14.01
C PRO A 27 0.61 10.19 12.63
N ARG A 28 0.44 8.88 12.47
CA ARG A 28 -0.03 8.31 11.21
C ARG A 28 -1.54 8.53 11.09
N VAL A 29 -1.97 8.96 9.90
CA VAL A 29 -3.41 9.12 9.58
C VAL A 29 -4.17 7.79 9.63
N MET A 30 -3.49 6.67 9.35
CA MET A 30 -4.05 5.32 9.49
C MET A 30 -3.39 4.58 10.63
N ASP A 31 -4.21 4.00 11.48
CA ASP A 31 -3.78 3.14 12.58
C ASP A 31 -3.60 1.67 12.14
N ARG A 32 -3.30 0.78 13.09
CA ARG A 32 -3.13 -0.66 12.81
C ARG A 32 -4.44 -1.33 12.42
N ASN A 33 -5.57 -0.90 12.96
CA ASN A 33 -6.88 -1.48 12.66
C ASN A 33 -7.36 -1.06 11.26
N ASP A 34 -7.07 0.16 10.83
CA ASP A 34 -7.30 0.63 9.47
C ASP A 34 -6.47 -0.18 8.46
N ASP A 35 -5.19 -0.40 8.77
CA ASP A 35 -4.29 -1.24 7.97
C ASP A 35 -4.80 -2.69 7.87
N GLN A 36 -5.26 -3.27 8.98
CA GLN A 36 -5.84 -4.61 9.05
C GLN A 36 -7.12 -4.72 8.21
N TYR A 37 -8.02 -3.75 8.33
CA TYR A 37 -9.25 -3.68 7.56
C TYR A 37 -8.95 -3.57 6.07
N LEU A 38 -8.09 -2.62 5.69
CA LEU A 38 -7.70 -2.39 4.30
C LEU A 38 -7.09 -3.66 3.68
N ARG A 39 -6.21 -4.35 4.41
CA ARG A 39 -5.59 -5.59 3.94
C ARG A 39 -6.64 -6.69 3.71
N THR A 40 -7.51 -6.91 4.69
CA THR A 40 -8.53 -7.96 4.63
C THR A 40 -9.54 -7.68 3.51
N TYR A 41 -9.99 -6.44 3.40
CA TYR A 41 -10.93 -6.01 2.37
C TYR A 41 -10.33 -6.12 0.97
N ALA A 42 -9.08 -5.66 0.78
CA ALA A 42 -8.39 -5.77 -0.51
C ALA A 42 -8.15 -7.23 -0.94
N LEU A 43 -7.90 -8.14 0.02
CA LEU A 43 -7.77 -9.58 -0.26
C LEU A 43 -9.11 -10.22 -0.67
N ARG A 44 -10.22 -9.81 -0.05
CA ARG A 44 -11.57 -10.27 -0.40
C ARG A 44 -12.03 -9.71 -1.75
N HIS A 45 -11.70 -8.45 -2.02
CA HIS A 45 -12.10 -7.74 -3.24
C HIS A 45 -10.89 -7.44 -4.11
N ARG A 46 -10.29 -8.49 -4.68
CA ARG A 46 -9.02 -8.43 -5.42
C ARG A 46 -9.02 -7.48 -6.63
N TYR A 47 -10.19 -7.15 -7.17
CA TYR A 47 -10.36 -6.21 -8.29
C TYR A 47 -10.81 -4.80 -7.85
N ALA A 48 -10.98 -4.55 -6.55
CA ALA A 48 -11.35 -3.24 -6.05
C ALA A 48 -10.26 -2.21 -6.34
N THR A 49 -10.65 -1.06 -6.88
CA THR A 49 -9.74 0.04 -7.16
C THR A 49 -9.39 0.80 -5.88
N ALA A 50 -8.26 1.53 -5.91
CA ALA A 50 -7.86 2.39 -4.79
C ALA A 50 -8.93 3.45 -4.43
N THR A 51 -9.75 3.89 -5.39
CA THR A 51 -10.86 4.82 -5.16
C THR A 51 -12.00 4.15 -4.37
N GLN A 52 -12.38 2.92 -4.75
CA GLN A 52 -13.40 2.15 -4.03
C GLN A 52 -12.95 1.83 -2.60
N LEU A 53 -11.67 1.44 -2.43
CA LEU A 53 -11.08 1.20 -1.12
C LEU A 53 -11.06 2.46 -0.24
N GLN A 54 -10.74 3.61 -0.82
CA GLN A 54 -10.77 4.89 -0.12
C GLN A 54 -12.20 5.25 0.34
N ALA A 55 -13.19 5.09 -0.54
CA ALA A 55 -14.59 5.37 -0.20
C ALA A 55 -15.09 4.45 0.91
N CYS A 56 -14.84 3.14 0.79
CA CYS A 56 -15.20 2.15 1.78
C CYS A 56 -14.54 2.42 3.14
N LEU A 57 -13.24 2.75 3.16
CA LEU A 57 -12.53 3.08 4.40
C LEU A 57 -13.12 4.34 5.06
N ARG A 58 -13.49 5.35 4.25
CA ARG A 58 -14.15 6.56 4.76
C ARG A 58 -15.51 6.25 5.37
N GLU A 59 -16.30 5.39 4.73
CA GLU A 59 -17.65 5.03 5.21
C GLU A 59 -17.60 4.16 6.47
N VAL A 60 -16.73 3.16 6.52
CA VAL A 60 -16.69 2.19 7.62
C VAL A 60 -15.93 2.72 8.83
N ARG A 61 -14.88 3.54 8.61
CA ARG A 61 -13.96 3.97 9.68
C ARG A 61 -13.93 5.48 9.90
N GLY A 62 -14.54 6.27 9.01
CA GLY A 62 -14.42 7.74 9.05
C GLY A 62 -13.05 8.26 8.63
N THR A 63 -12.10 7.37 8.31
CA THR A 63 -10.70 7.74 8.03
C THR A 63 -10.58 8.32 6.62
N ARG A 64 -10.29 9.63 6.55
CA ARG A 64 -10.05 10.33 5.28
C ARG A 64 -8.58 10.23 4.89
N VAL A 65 -8.31 9.44 3.86
CA VAL A 65 -6.97 9.28 3.29
C VAL A 65 -6.99 9.53 1.79
N SER A 66 -5.84 9.84 1.20
CA SER A 66 -5.71 10.01 -0.24
C SER A 66 -5.64 8.64 -0.96
N ARG A 67 -5.97 8.62 -2.26
CA ARG A 67 -5.75 7.44 -3.12
C ARG A 67 -4.28 6.98 -3.14
N GLN A 68 -3.35 7.92 -3.05
CA GLN A 68 -1.91 7.62 -3.00
C GLN A 68 -1.54 6.90 -1.70
N THR A 69 -2.12 7.31 -0.57
CA THR A 69 -1.94 6.63 0.72
C THR A 69 -2.40 5.18 0.64
N ILE A 70 -3.59 4.93 0.07
CA ILE A 70 -4.11 3.57 -0.14
C ILE A 70 -3.14 2.74 -1.00
N ARG A 71 -2.67 3.28 -2.13
CA ARG A 71 -1.70 2.59 -3.00
C ARG A 71 -0.39 2.27 -2.27
N ASN A 72 0.16 3.23 -1.52
CA ASN A 72 1.40 3.02 -0.75
C ASN A 72 1.23 1.93 0.33
N ARG A 73 0.06 1.88 0.98
CA ARG A 73 -0.25 0.84 1.97
C ARG A 73 -0.39 -0.53 1.33
N LEU A 74 -1.12 -0.64 0.23
CA LEU A 74 -1.25 -1.88 -0.53
C LEU A 74 0.13 -2.37 -1.02
N HIS A 75 0.97 -1.47 -1.53
CA HIS A 75 2.34 -1.79 -1.92
C HIS A 75 3.17 -2.31 -0.74
N ARG A 76 3.06 -1.67 0.43
CA ARG A 76 3.71 -2.14 1.66
C ARG A 76 3.24 -3.54 2.09
N PHE A 77 2.02 -3.91 1.77
CA PHE A 77 1.48 -5.26 2.00
C PHE A 77 1.80 -6.26 0.88
N GLY A 78 2.47 -5.84 -0.20
CA GLY A 78 2.70 -6.66 -1.39
C GLY A 78 1.45 -6.88 -2.24
N LEU A 79 0.37 -6.14 -1.99
CA LEU A 79 -0.91 -6.23 -2.71
C LEU A 79 -0.90 -5.30 -3.93
N ASN A 80 -0.09 -5.63 -4.93
CA ASN A 80 -0.09 -4.93 -6.20
C ASN A 80 -0.95 -5.71 -7.21
N ALA A 81 -1.99 -5.08 -7.74
CA ALA A 81 -2.65 -5.59 -8.93
C ALA A 81 -1.63 -5.49 -10.08
N ARG A 82 -1.03 -6.62 -10.47
CA ARG A 82 -0.32 -6.72 -11.74
C ARG A 82 -1.36 -6.44 -12.82
N ARG A 83 -1.11 -5.43 -13.66
CA ARG A 83 -1.90 -5.18 -14.87
C ARG A 83 -2.19 -6.54 -15.52
N PRO A 84 -3.44 -6.88 -15.87
CA PRO A 84 -3.63 -7.93 -16.86
C PRO A 84 -2.83 -7.50 -18.09
N LEU A 85 -1.94 -8.37 -18.56
CA LEU A 85 -1.38 -8.20 -19.90
C LEU A 85 -2.58 -8.11 -20.83
N GLN A 86 -2.82 -6.93 -21.41
CA GLN A 86 -3.74 -6.84 -22.52
C GLN A 86 -3.05 -7.59 -23.66
N ALA A 87 -3.40 -8.86 -23.87
CA ALA A 87 -3.14 -9.53 -25.12
C ALA A 87 -4.01 -8.84 -26.17
N GLN A 88 -3.49 -7.73 -26.69
CA GLN A 88 -4.16 -6.87 -27.66
C GLN A 88 -4.41 -7.62 -28.98
N GLU A 89 -3.74 -8.77 -29.18
CA GLU A 89 -3.81 -9.58 -30.38
C GLU A 89 -5.15 -10.25 -30.62
N HIS A 90 -5.97 -10.55 -29.59
CA HIS A 90 -7.25 -11.25 -29.78
C HIS A 90 -8.49 -10.33 -29.83
N VAL A 91 -8.34 -9.04 -29.52
CA VAL A 91 -9.49 -8.10 -29.45
C VAL A 91 -9.93 -7.63 -30.84
N THR A 92 -9.09 -7.79 -31.86
CA THR A 92 -9.40 -7.43 -33.25
C THR A 92 -9.69 -8.62 -34.15
N TRP A 93 -9.74 -9.84 -33.60
CA TRP A 93 -9.95 -11.02 -34.42
C TRP A 93 -11.38 -11.11 -34.93
N THR A 94 -11.51 -11.15 -36.25
CA THR A 94 -12.79 -11.42 -36.91
C THR A 94 -13.15 -12.91 -36.76
N MET A 95 -14.44 -13.25 -36.85
CA MET A 95 -14.91 -14.65 -36.78
C MET A 95 -14.21 -15.57 -37.79
N GLN A 96 -13.71 -15.04 -38.90
CA GLN A 96 -12.95 -15.78 -39.91
C GLN A 96 -11.54 -16.18 -39.42
N GLN A 97 -10.90 -15.39 -38.56
CA GLN A 97 -9.58 -15.71 -38.00
C GLN A 97 -9.65 -16.77 -36.90
N TRP A 98 -10.77 -16.83 -36.16
CA TRP A 98 -11.00 -17.90 -35.18
C TRP A 98 -11.17 -19.28 -35.82
N SER A 99 -11.74 -19.35 -37.03
CA SER A 99 -11.89 -20.59 -37.81
C SER A 99 -10.56 -21.31 -38.03
N THR A 100 -9.50 -20.55 -38.34
CA THR A 100 -8.18 -21.12 -38.67
C THR A 100 -7.53 -21.82 -37.48
N VAL A 101 -7.74 -21.34 -36.26
CA VAL A 101 -7.15 -21.94 -35.05
C VAL A 101 -7.96 -23.15 -34.57
N LEU A 102 -9.27 -23.13 -34.75
CA LEU A 102 -10.16 -24.21 -34.28
C LEU A 102 -10.20 -25.43 -35.23
N MET A 103 -9.90 -25.26 -36.52
CA MET A 103 -10.06 -26.31 -37.53
C MET A 103 -8.78 -27.10 -37.83
N HIS A 104 -7.59 -26.67 -37.38
CA HIS A 104 -6.31 -27.36 -37.66
C HIS A 104 -5.91 -28.40 -36.60
N ASN A 105 -6.79 -28.71 -35.64
CA ASN A 105 -6.62 -29.76 -34.65
C ASN A 105 -7.59 -30.93 -34.90
N ASN A 106 -7.60 -31.47 -36.12
CA ASN A 106 -8.17 -32.77 -36.40
C ASN A 106 -7.20 -33.60 -37.26
#